data_AF-A0A923QKC0-F1
#
_entry.id   AF-A0A923QKC0-F1
#
_cell.length_a   1.000
_cell.length_b   1.000
_cell.length_c   1.000
_cell.angle_alpha   90.00
_cell.angle_beta   90.00
_cell.angle_gamma   90.00
#
_symmetry.space_group_name_H-M   'P 1'
#
loop_
_entity.id
_entity.type
_entity.pdbx_description
1 polymer ?
#
loop_
_entity_poly.entity_id
_entity_poly.type
_entity_poly.pdbx_seq_one_letter_code
_entity_poly.pdbx_strand_id
1 'polypeptide(L)'
;RFQGLMPDVLNWLGIRKIHRLLSMSNMKYAAITRSGIEVVERVNIPEHMIPADAQVEMDAKMAAGYFTPGAVPDAEELKKAKGRGLDEPLDA
;
A
#
# COMPACT_ATOMS: atom_id res chain seq x y z
N ARG A 1 9.67 6.52 8.92
CA ARG A 1 10.09 5.34 8.13
C ARG A 1 10.74 5.82 6.83
N PHE A 2 11.96 5.37 6.49
CA PHE A 2 12.67 5.77 5.26
C PHE A 2 12.31 4.84 4.09
N GLN A 3 11.21 5.12 3.39
CA GLN A 3 10.74 4.27 2.28
C GLN A 3 11.71 4.26 1.08
N GLY A 4 12.61 5.25 0.99
CA GLY A 4 13.60 5.35 -0.08
C GLY A 4 14.70 4.29 -0.04
N LEU A 5 15.02 3.73 1.13
CA LEU A 5 16.07 2.69 1.30
C LEU A 5 15.54 1.26 1.12
N MET A 6 14.23 1.11 0.90
CA MET A 6 13.61 -0.20 0.69
C MET A 6 14.22 -1.02 -0.47
N PRO A 7 14.66 -0.43 -1.60
CA PRO A 7 15.25 -1.20 -2.68
C PRO A 7 16.62 -1.80 -2.35
N ASP A 8 17.29 -1.36 -1.28
CA ASP A 8 18.66 -1.76 -0.97
C ASP A 8 18.77 -3.27 -0.72
N VAL A 9 17.82 -3.84 0.02
CA VAL A 9 17.77 -5.29 0.26
C VAL A 9 17.49 -6.05 -1.03
N LEU A 10 16.60 -5.53 -1.89
CA LEU A 10 16.28 -6.16 -3.17
C LEU A 10 17.49 -6.16 -4.11
N ASN A 11 18.22 -5.05 -4.14
CA ASN A 11 19.47 -4.91 -4.89
C ASN A 11 20.57 -5.81 -4.34
N TRP A 12 20.70 -5.91 -3.02
CA TRP A 12 21.67 -6.80 -2.38
C TRP A 12 21.41 -8.27 -2.72
N LEU A 13 20.14 -8.67 -2.77
CA LEU A 13 19.72 -10.00 -3.23
C LEU A 13 19.86 -10.20 -4.76
N GLY A 14 20.28 -9.18 -5.50
CA GLY A 14 20.42 -9.24 -6.95
C GLY A 14 19.10 -9.29 -7.72
N ILE A 15 17.98 -8.92 -7.10
CA ILE A 15 16.66 -8.89 -7.76
C ILE A 15 16.67 -7.81 -8.83
N ARG A 16 16.37 -8.21 -10.07
CA ARG A 16 16.25 -7.29 -11.22
C ARG A 16 14.85 -7.15 -11.76
N LYS A 17 13.98 -8.12 -11.45
CA LYS A 17 12.61 -8.19 -11.97
C LYS A 17 11.66 -8.72 -10.91
N ILE A 18 10.56 -8.02 -10.73
CA ILE A 18 9.43 -8.40 -9.88
C ILE A 18 8.23 -8.60 -10.80
N HIS A 19 7.75 -9.83 -10.90
CA HIS A 19 6.59 -10.14 -11.73
C HIS A 19 5.32 -9.52 -11.15
N ARG A 20 5.14 -9.60 -9.83
CA ARG A 20 3.95 -9.08 -9.15
C ARG A 20 4.36 -8.35 -7.88
N LEU A 21 4.26 -7.03 -7.90
CA LEU A 21 4.49 -6.20 -6.73
C LEU A 21 3.17 -5.95 -6.01
N LEU A 22 2.99 -6.61 -4.85
CA LEU A 22 1.85 -6.34 -3.97
C LEU A 22 2.09 -5.03 -3.22
N SER A 23 1.60 -3.91 -3.75
CA SER A 23 1.78 -2.60 -3.11
C SER A 23 0.83 -1.55 -3.67
N MET A 24 0.09 -0.90 -2.78
CA MET A 24 -0.70 0.29 -3.13
C MET A 24 0.10 1.60 -3.00
N SER A 25 1.34 1.59 -2.47
CA SER A 25 2.12 2.82 -2.26
C SER A 25 2.93 3.27 -3.48
N ASN A 26 2.65 4.50 -3.95
CA ASN A 26 3.38 5.14 -5.04
C ASN A 26 4.85 5.40 -4.68
N MET A 27 5.14 5.78 -3.42
CA MET A 27 6.52 5.97 -2.96
C MET A 27 7.33 4.67 -3.03
N LYS A 28 6.72 3.54 -2.62
CA LYS A 28 7.34 2.22 -2.68
C LYS A 28 7.63 1.79 -4.11
N TYR A 29 6.62 1.89 -4.98
CA TYR A 29 6.76 1.56 -6.40
C TYR A 29 7.87 2.40 -7.04
N ALA A 30 7.85 3.72 -6.82
CA ALA A 30 8.82 4.62 -7.42
C ALA A 30 10.25 4.43 -6.88
N ALA A 31 10.42 4.07 -5.61
CA ALA A 31 11.74 3.72 -5.07
C ALA A 31 12.31 2.47 -5.75
N ILE A 32 11.49 1.42 -5.91
CA ILE A 32 11.89 0.17 -6.57
C ILE A 32 12.25 0.42 -8.03
N THR A 33 11.38 1.07 -8.80
CA THR A 33 11.63 1.28 -10.24
C THR A 33 12.80 2.21 -10.52
N ARG A 34 12.97 3.29 -9.73
CA ARG A 34 14.16 4.17 -9.83
C ARG A 34 15.47 3.47 -9.51
N SER A 35 15.44 2.39 -8.73
CA SER A 35 16.63 1.58 -8.45
C SER A 35 17.01 0.64 -9.60
N GLY A 36 16.25 0.62 -10.69
CA GLY A 36 16.52 -0.21 -11.88
C GLY A 36 15.89 -1.60 -11.82
N ILE A 37 14.95 -1.84 -10.90
CA ILE A 37 14.19 -3.09 -10.81
C ILE A 37 12.94 -2.97 -11.68
N GLU A 38 12.77 -3.89 -12.63
CA GLU A 38 11.57 -3.99 -13.46
C GLU A 38 10.40 -4.52 -12.61
N VAL A 39 9.24 -3.86 -12.68
CA VAL A 39 7.99 -4.36 -12.09
C VAL A 39 7.01 -4.61 -13.23
N VAL A 40 6.63 -5.87 -13.44
CA VAL A 40 5.73 -6.26 -14.54
C VAL A 40 4.29 -5.89 -14.21
N GLU A 41 3.81 -6.32 -13.05
CA GLU A 41 2.45 -6.08 -12.58
C GLU A 41 2.49 -5.47 -11.18
N ARG A 42 1.73 -4.40 -10.98
CA ARG A 42 1.44 -3.87 -9.66
C ARG A 42 0.07 -4.37 -9.23
N VAL A 43 0.05 -5.12 -8.14
CA VAL A 43 -1.14 -5.78 -7.64
C VAL A 43 -1.59 -5.07 -6.37
N ASN A 44 -2.88 -4.77 -6.30
CA ASN A 44 -3.47 -4.21 -5.10
C ASN A 44 -3.59 -5.27 -4.01
N ILE A 45 -3.47 -4.83 -2.76
CA ILE A 45 -3.72 -5.71 -1.62
C ILE A 45 -5.23 -5.95 -1.57
N PRO A 46 -5.70 -7.21 -1.56
CA PRO A 46 -7.12 -7.50 -1.46
C PRO A 46 -7.72 -6.87 -0.19
N GLU A 47 -8.93 -6.32 -0.26
CA GLU A 47 -9.58 -5.63 0.86
C GLU A 47 -9.70 -6.50 2.12
N HIS A 48 -9.97 -7.80 1.95
CA HIS A 48 -10.07 -8.77 3.05
C HIS A 48 -8.72 -9.09 3.71
N MET A 49 -7.60 -8.70 3.11
CA MET A 49 -6.26 -8.83 3.69
C MET A 49 -5.78 -7.54 4.36
N ILE A 50 -6.58 -6.47 4.33
CA ILE A 50 -6.29 -5.20 5.02
C ILE A 50 -6.86 -5.31 6.44
N PRO A 51 -6.02 -5.28 7.48
CA PRO A 51 -6.48 -5.23 8.87
C PRO A 51 -7.48 -4.10 9.09
N ALA A 52 -8.50 -4.33 9.92
CA ALA A 52 -9.59 -3.37 10.12
C ALA A 52 -9.12 -2.00 10.66
N ASP A 53 -8.01 -1.98 11.41
CA ASP A 53 -7.34 -0.79 11.91
C ASP A 53 -6.54 -0.05 10.82
N ALA A 54 -6.14 -0.73 9.75
CA ALA A 54 -5.46 -0.16 8.60
C ALA A 54 -6.42 0.38 7.52
N GLN A 55 -7.73 0.11 7.62
CA GLN A 55 -8.72 0.60 6.65
C GLN A 55 -8.80 2.12 6.61
N VAL A 56 -8.84 2.80 7.77
CA VAL A 56 -8.81 4.28 7.85
C VAL A 56 -7.56 4.85 7.18
N GLU A 57 -6.39 4.23 7.41
CA GLU A 57 -5.14 4.66 6.78
C GLU A 57 -5.15 4.44 5.26
N MET A 58 -5.81 3.39 4.76
CA MET A 58 -5.91 3.09 3.34
C MET A 58 -6.89 4.03 2.63
N ASP A 59 -8.03 4.34 3.24
CA ASP A 59 -9.02 5.30 2.75
C ASP A 59 -8.41 6.70 2.65
N ALA A 60 -7.68 7.15 3.68
CA ALA A 60 -6.96 8.42 3.66
C ALA A 60 -5.86 8.46 2.57
N LYS A 61 -5.20 7.33 2.30
CA LYS A 61 -4.16 7.23 1.27
C LYS A 61 -4.76 7.19 -0.14
N MET A 62 -5.91 6.54 -0.34
CA MET A 62 -6.66 6.58 -1.61
C MET A 62 -7.09 8.01 -1.94
N ALA A 63 -7.66 8.74 -0.97
CA ALA A 63 -8.03 10.15 -1.14
C ALA A 63 -6.84 11.07 -1.49
N ALA A 64 -5.62 10.70 -1.07
CA ALA A 64 -4.38 11.42 -1.36
C ALA A 64 -3.71 11.01 -2.69
N GLY A 65 -4.37 10.24 -3.56
CA GLY A 65 -3.88 9.89 -4.90
C GLY A 65 -3.04 8.61 -4.99
N TYR A 66 -3.30 7.63 -4.12
CA TYR A 66 -2.74 6.28 -4.27
C TYR A 66 -3.32 5.56 -5.50
N PHE A 67 -2.58 4.56 -6.01
CA PHE A 67 -2.98 3.80 -7.18
C PHE A 67 -4.14 2.85 -6.85
N THR A 68 -5.29 3.10 -7.47
CA THR A 68 -6.49 2.25 -7.38
C THR A 68 -7.00 2.00 -8.80
N PRO A 69 -7.06 0.73 -9.27
CA PRO A 69 -7.88 0.38 -10.41
C PRO A 69 -9.31 0.20 -9.89
N GLY A 70 -10.03 1.30 -9.70
CA GLY A 70 -11.38 1.27 -9.11
C GLY A 70 -11.91 2.65 -8.71
N ALA A 71 -13.14 2.69 -8.21
CA ALA A 71 -13.78 3.92 -7.76
C ALA A 71 -13.00 4.54 -6.59
N VAL A 72 -12.69 5.83 -6.70
CA VAL A 72 -12.11 6.61 -5.60
C VAL A 72 -13.25 6.93 -4.63
N PRO A 73 -13.13 6.60 -3.33
CA PRO A 73 -14.16 6.93 -2.35
C PRO A 73 -14.40 8.44 -2.30
N ASP A 74 -15.67 8.85 -2.26
CA ASP A 74 -16.03 10.26 -2.17
C ASP A 74 -15.94 10.77 -0.71
N ALA A 75 -16.09 12.09 -0.54
CA ALA A 75 -15.97 12.74 0.77
C ALA A 75 -17.01 12.28 1.80
N GLU A 76 -18.14 11.70 1.36
CA GLU A 76 -19.18 11.18 2.23
C GLU A 76 -18.88 9.74 2.68
N GLU A 77 -18.26 8.93 1.81
CA GLU A 77 -17.75 7.62 2.19
C GLU A 77 -16.59 7.69 3.20
N LEU A 78 -15.72 8.70 3.07
CA LEU A 78 -14.61 8.94 4.01
C LEU A 78 -15.08 9.35 5.42
N LYS A 79 -16.31 9.88 5.55
CA LYS A 79 -16.90 10.25 6.86
C LYS A 79 -17.46 9.05 7.62
N LYS A 80 -17.69 7.92 6.96
CA LYS A 80 -18.10 6.69 7.64
C LYS A 80 -16.90 6.13 8.38
N ALA A 81 -16.92 6.18 9.71
CA ALA A 81 -15.89 5.58 10.55
C ALA A 81 -15.81 4.06 10.27
N LYS A 82 -14.78 3.64 9.54
CA LYS A 82 -14.46 2.23 9.28
C LYS A 82 -13.21 1.86 10.06
N GLY A 83 -13.38 1.33 11.26
CA GLY A 83 -12.28 0.94 12.13
C GLY A 83 -12.80 0.49 13.49
N ARG A 84 -11.98 -0.26 14.21
CA ARG A 84 -12.29 -0.67 15.58
C ARG A 84 -12.18 0.50 16.57
N GLY A 85 -12.91 0.43 17.68
CA GLY A 85 -12.77 1.39 18.77
C GLY A 85 -11.35 1.35 19.35
N LEU A 86 -10.82 2.49 19.80
CA LEU A 86 -9.47 2.60 20.37
C LEU A 86 -9.24 1.68 21.59
N ASP A 87 -10.33 1.20 22.21
CA ASP A 87 -10.32 0.39 23.43
C ASP A 87 -10.41 -1.13 23.19
N GLU A 88 -10.47 -1.59 21.94
CA GLU A 88 -10.59 -3.02 21.64
C GLU A 88 -9.22 -3.72 21.63
N PRO A 89 -9.05 -4.86 22.33
CA PRO A 89 -7.79 -5.60 22.34
C PRO A 89 -7.41 -6.17 20.96
N LEU A 90 -6.11 -6.34 20.72
CA LEU A 90 -5.57 -6.99 19.53
C LEU A 90 -5.63 -8.51 19.72
N ASP A 91 -6.63 -9.16 19.15
CA ASP A 91 -6.61 -10.62 19.02
C ASP A 91 -5.68 -10.99 17.85
N ALA A 92 -4.68 -11.83 18.17
CA ALA A 92 -3.55 -12.21 17.32
C ALA A 92 -3.84 -13.40 16.40
#